data_AF-A0A3M2ALK1-F1
#
_entry.id   AF-A0A3M2ALK1-F1
#
_cell.length_a   1.000
_cell.length_b   1.000
_cell.length_c   1.000
_cell.angle_alpha   90.00
_cell.angle_beta   90.00
_cell.angle_gamma   90.00
#
_symmetry.space_group_name_H-M   'P 1'
#
loop_
_entity.id
_entity.type
_entity.pdbx_description
1 polymer ?
#
loop_
_entity_poly.entity_id
_entity_poly.type
_entity_poly.pdbx_seq_one_letter_code
_entity_poly.pdbx_strand_id
1 'polypeptide(L)'
;EGEETLRAIRAVANGEAIFSPAVAERVMAYFAQGERPSPPPVFPELTEREREVLTLIAQGLTNQAIADRLVLSQKTVRNHVSNIFSKLQVASRAEAIIRARDAGLG
;
A
#
# COMPACT_ATOMS: atom_id res chain seq x y z
N GLU A 1 46.24 -20.39 13.05
CA GLU A 1 45.13 -20.05 13.98
C GLU A 1 45.08 -18.57 14.36
N GLY A 2 46.21 -17.92 14.70
CA GLY A 2 46.22 -16.48 15.06
C GLY A 2 45.88 -15.49 13.92
N GLU A 3 46.19 -15.82 12.66
CA GLU A 3 45.97 -14.93 11.52
C GLU A 3 44.49 -14.69 11.19
N GLU A 4 43.65 -15.71 11.37
CA GLU A 4 42.22 -15.64 11.08
C GLU A 4 41.48 -14.77 12.10
N THR A 5 41.89 -14.86 13.36
CA THR A 5 41.38 -14.00 14.45
C THR A 5 41.81 -12.54 14.24
N LEU A 6 43.08 -12.31 13.86
CA LEU A 6 43.60 -10.98 13.52
C LEU A 6 42.86 -10.34 12.33
N ARG A 7 42.54 -11.15 11.30
CA ARG A 7 41.75 -10.69 10.15
C ARG A 7 40.33 -10.30 10.59
N ALA A 8 39.70 -11.10 11.44
CA ALA A 8 38.35 -10.82 11.92
C ALA A 8 38.28 -9.53 12.74
N ILE A 9 39.25 -9.31 13.63
CA ILE A 9 39.32 -8.07 14.44
C ILE A 9 39.48 -6.83 13.55
N ARG A 10 40.34 -6.89 12.53
CA ARG A 10 40.56 -5.76 11.61
C ARG A 10 39.33 -5.44 10.75
N ALA A 11 38.62 -6.46 10.27
CA ALA A 11 37.40 -6.27 9.50
C ALA A 11 36.32 -5.57 10.33
N VAL A 12 36.11 -5.98 11.59
CA VAL A 12 35.17 -5.30 12.50
C VAL A 12 35.61 -3.86 12.79
N ALA A 13 36.91 -3.61 12.97
CA ALA A 13 37.45 -2.26 13.16
C ALA A 13 37.23 -1.33 11.94
N ASN A 14 37.15 -1.90 10.74
CA ASN A 14 36.84 -1.18 9.50
C ASN A 14 35.32 -1.00 9.26
N GLY A 15 34.47 -1.45 10.19
CA GLY A 15 33.01 -1.38 10.06
C GLY A 15 32.40 -2.50 9.20
N GLU A 16 33.18 -3.52 8.86
CA GLU A 16 32.69 -4.69 8.15
C GLU A 16 31.96 -5.64 9.12
N ALA A 17 30.87 -6.24 8.65
CA ALA A 17 30.15 -7.24 9.43
C ALA A 17 30.65 -8.65 9.06
N ILE A 18 31.05 -9.42 10.08
CA ILE A 18 31.48 -10.81 9.90
C ILE A 18 30.33 -11.73 10.34
N PHE A 19 29.88 -12.53 9.41
CA PHE A 19 28.84 -13.53 9.64
C PHE A 19 29.41 -14.92 9.40
N SER A 20 28.89 -15.91 10.14
CA SER A 20 29.10 -17.30 9.75
C SER A 20 28.35 -17.58 8.43
N PRO A 21 28.78 -18.58 7.64
CA PRO A 21 28.13 -18.91 6.37
C PRO A 21 26.61 -19.07 6.48
N ALA A 22 26.13 -19.75 7.52
CA ALA A 22 24.70 -19.94 7.78
C ALA A 22 23.94 -18.63 8.08
N VAL A 23 24.59 -17.66 8.73
CA VAL A 23 23.99 -16.34 8.99
C VAL A 23 24.01 -15.49 7.72
N ALA A 24 25.10 -15.51 6.97
CA ALA A 24 25.20 -14.83 5.67
C ALA A 24 24.11 -15.32 4.70
N GLU A 25 23.89 -16.64 4.60
CA GLU A 25 22.81 -17.21 3.77
C GLU A 25 21.42 -16.72 4.19
N ARG A 26 21.14 -16.63 5.50
CA ARG A 26 19.85 -16.12 6.00
C ARG A 26 19.66 -14.64 5.72
N VAL A 27 20.71 -13.83 5.91
CA VAL A 27 20.68 -12.40 5.61
C VAL A 27 20.46 -12.18 4.11
N MET A 28 21.19 -12.91 3.27
CA MET A 28 21.02 -12.87 1.81
C MET A 28 19.61 -13.34 1.41
N ALA A 29 19.08 -14.41 2.00
CA ALA A 29 17.72 -14.89 1.73
C ALA A 29 16.62 -13.91 2.18
N TYR A 30 16.87 -13.15 3.26
CA TYR A 30 15.97 -12.11 3.72
C TYR A 30 15.92 -10.92 2.76
N PHE A 31 17.05 -10.50 2.21
CA PHE A 31 17.11 -9.42 1.22
C PHE A 31 16.79 -9.87 -0.21
N ALA A 32 17.02 -11.14 -0.54
CA ALA A 32 16.63 -11.75 -1.82
C ALA A 32 15.13 -12.00 -1.92
N GLN A 33 14.43 -12.08 -0.78
CA GLN A 33 13.01 -11.76 -0.70
C GLN A 33 12.85 -10.25 -0.91
N GLY A 34 13.09 -9.78 -2.15
CA GLY A 34 12.72 -8.43 -2.57
C GLY A 34 11.27 -8.14 -2.19
N GLU A 35 10.92 -6.85 -2.15
CA GLU A 35 9.58 -6.33 -1.84
C GLU A 35 8.51 -7.35 -2.18
N ARG A 36 7.95 -8.00 -1.14
CA ARG A 36 6.85 -8.95 -1.33
C ARG A 36 5.84 -8.24 -2.23
N PRO A 37 5.41 -8.83 -3.35
CA PRO A 37 4.48 -8.17 -4.24
C PRO A 37 3.31 -7.72 -3.38
N SER A 38 3.13 -6.40 -3.28
CA SER A 38 2.04 -5.82 -2.52
C SER A 38 0.76 -6.52 -2.98
N PRO A 39 -0.12 -6.95 -2.05
CA PRO A 39 -1.37 -7.55 -2.44
C PRO A 39 -2.06 -6.64 -3.48
N PRO A 40 -2.69 -7.23 -4.51
CA PRO A 40 -3.29 -6.44 -5.57
C PRO A 40 -4.23 -5.39 -4.95
N PRO A 41 -4.23 -4.15 -5.48
CA PRO A 41 -5.03 -3.08 -4.91
C PRO A 41 -6.50 -3.48 -4.90
N VAL A 42 -7.19 -3.12 -3.82
CA VAL A 42 -8.63 -3.29 -3.71
C VAL A 42 -9.32 -2.53 -4.84
N PHE A 43 -10.16 -3.21 -5.63
CA PHE A 43 -10.72 -2.70 -6.89
C PHE A 43 -9.65 -2.26 -7.90
N PRO A 44 -8.98 -3.22 -8.58
CA PRO A 44 -7.93 -2.92 -9.56
C PRO A 44 -8.44 -2.13 -10.78
N GLU A 45 -9.74 -2.17 -11.07
CA GLU A 45 -10.41 -1.38 -12.11
C GLU A 45 -10.50 0.12 -11.80
N LEU A 46 -10.33 0.49 -10.52
CA LEU A 46 -10.32 1.88 -10.10
C LEU A 46 -8.93 2.49 -10.25
N THR A 47 -8.90 3.78 -10.53
CA THR A 47 -7.69 4.60 -10.39
C THR A 47 -7.43 4.89 -8.91
N GLU A 48 -6.23 5.36 -8.61
CA GLU A 48 -5.88 5.72 -7.22
C GLU A 48 -6.83 6.78 -6.65
N ARG A 49 -7.14 7.80 -7.45
CA ARG A 49 -8.06 8.86 -7.04
C ARG A 49 -9.49 8.35 -6.83
N GLU A 50 -9.94 7.39 -7.63
CA GLU A 50 -11.26 6.78 -7.45
C GLU A 50 -11.33 5.92 -6.19
N ARG A 51 -10.27 5.18 -5.85
CA ARG A 51 -10.18 4.44 -4.57
C ARG A 51 -10.23 5.37 -3.36
N GLU A 52 -9.51 6.49 -3.43
CA GLU A 52 -9.52 7.48 -2.35
C GLU A 52 -10.93 8.07 -2.15
N VAL A 53 -11.60 8.44 -3.24
CA VAL A 53 -12.99 8.93 -3.19
C VAL A 53 -13.92 7.84 -2.64
N LEU A 54 -13.80 6.58 -3.08
CA LEU A 54 -14.60 5.47 -2.58
C LEU A 54 -14.39 5.22 -1.08
N THR A 55 -13.14 5.35 -0.60
CA THR A 55 -12.80 5.21 0.83
C THR A 55 -13.54 6.26 1.66
N LEU A 56 -13.55 7.53 1.21
CA LEU A 56 -14.29 8.59 1.90
C LEU A 56 -15.82 8.39 1.81
N ILE A 57 -16.30 7.79 0.71
CA ILE A 57 -17.71 7.38 0.60
C ILE A 57 -18.05 6.32 1.65
N ALA A 58 -17.19 5.31 1.83
CA ALA A 58 -17.36 4.23 2.80
C ALA A 58 -17.35 4.72 4.26
N GLN A 59 -16.61 5.81 4.53
CA GLN A 59 -16.62 6.57 5.78
C GLN A 59 -17.88 7.42 5.97
N GLY A 60 -18.77 7.49 4.97
CA GLY A 60 -20.04 8.21 5.03
C GLY A 60 -19.96 9.69 4.63
N LEU A 61 -18.83 10.19 4.13
CA LEU A 61 -18.68 11.61 3.79
C LEU A 61 -19.51 11.99 2.56
N THR A 62 -20.19 13.14 2.63
CA THR A 62 -20.93 13.70 1.48
C THR A 62 -19.98 14.15 0.37
N ASN A 63 -20.48 14.30 -0.86
CA ASN A 63 -19.67 14.81 -1.97
C ASN A 63 -19.08 16.20 -1.69
N GLN A 64 -19.75 17.02 -0.88
CA GLN A 64 -19.20 18.32 -0.45
C GLN A 64 -18.02 18.12 0.50
N ALA A 65 -18.18 17.31 1.54
CA ALA A 65 -17.10 17.04 2.49
C ALA A 65 -15.88 16.39 1.82
N ILE A 66 -16.12 15.51 0.84
CA ILE A 66 -15.06 14.93 0.01
C ILE A 66 -14.36 16.01 -0.82
N ALA A 67 -15.13 16.90 -1.46
CA ALA A 67 -14.59 17.99 -2.26
C ALA A 67 -13.70 18.92 -1.41
N ASP A 68 -14.16 19.27 -0.22
CA ASP A 68 -13.41 20.12 0.72
C ASP A 68 -12.12 19.42 1.18
N ARG A 69 -12.19 18.14 1.57
CA ARG A 69 -11.04 17.35 2.04
C ARG A 69 -9.99 17.12 0.96
N LEU A 70 -10.44 16.94 -0.27
CA LEU A 70 -9.61 16.62 -1.41
C LEU A 70 -9.19 17.86 -2.22
N VAL A 71 -9.61 19.05 -1.80
CA VAL A 71 -9.40 20.35 -2.47
C VAL A 71 -9.83 20.29 -3.94
N LEU A 72 -11.06 19.80 -4.17
CA LEU A 72 -11.69 19.66 -5.48
C LEU A 72 -13.00 20.43 -5.55
N SER A 73 -13.53 20.60 -6.77
CA SER A 73 -14.92 21.04 -6.92
C SER A 73 -15.89 19.89 -6.61
N GLN A 74 -17.07 20.20 -6.08
CA GLN A 74 -18.14 19.22 -5.87
C GLN A 74 -18.53 18.51 -7.18
N LYS A 75 -18.47 19.22 -8.32
CA LYS A 75 -18.72 18.65 -9.65
C LYS A 75 -17.68 17.59 -10.02
N THR A 76 -16.41 17.83 -9.72
CA THR A 76 -15.33 16.87 -9.95
C THR A 76 -15.54 15.60 -9.12
N VAL A 77 -15.93 15.74 -7.85
CA VAL A 77 -16.26 14.59 -6.99
C VAL A 77 -17.45 13.81 -7.56
N ARG A 78 -18.52 14.49 -7.99
CA ARG A 78 -19.67 13.81 -8.63
C ARG A 78 -19.25 13.00 -9.86
N ASN A 79 -18.34 13.51 -10.68
CA ASN A 79 -17.82 12.78 -11.83
C ASN A 79 -17.05 11.52 -11.41
N HIS A 80 -16.20 11.62 -10.37
CA HIS A 80 -15.53 10.44 -9.81
C HIS A 80 -16.54 9.42 -9.27
N VAL A 81 -17.57 9.87 -8.53
CA VAL A 81 -18.63 8.97 -8.02
C VAL A 81 -19.35 8.24 -9.15
N SER A 82 -19.73 8.95 -10.23
CA SER A 82 -20.37 8.33 -11.39
C SER A 82 -19.48 7.29 -12.05
N ASN A 83 -18.18 7.58 -12.22
CA ASN A 83 -17.23 6.64 -12.80
C ASN A 83 -17.03 5.41 -11.90
N ILE A 84 -16.91 5.62 -10.58
CA ILE A 84 -16.81 4.53 -9.61
C ILE A 84 -18.05 3.63 -9.69
N PHE A 85 -19.25 4.21 -9.72
CA PHE A 85 -20.49 3.42 -9.74
C PHE A 85 -20.58 2.59 -11.02
N SER A 86 -20.23 3.18 -12.16
CA SER A 86 -20.13 2.47 -13.44
C SER A 86 -19.08 1.36 -13.40
N LYS A 87 -17.90 1.59 -12.83
CA LYS A 87 -16.83 0.57 -12.77
C LYS A 87 -17.17 -0.57 -11.82
N LEU A 88 -17.74 -0.26 -10.66
CA LEU A 88 -18.12 -1.25 -9.64
C LEU A 88 -19.49 -1.90 -9.91
N GLN A 89 -20.21 -1.44 -10.94
CA GLN A 89 -21.55 -1.93 -11.30
C GLN A 89 -22.53 -1.85 -10.13
N VAL A 90 -22.55 -0.70 -9.45
CA VAL A 90 -23.47 -0.41 -8.34
C VAL A 90 -24.45 0.69 -8.74
N ALA A 91 -25.71 0.55 -8.34
CA ALA A 91 -26.79 1.47 -8.69
C ALA A 91 -26.95 2.60 -7.68
N SER A 92 -26.47 2.43 -6.45
CA SER A 92 -26.69 3.37 -5.37
C SER A 92 -25.45 3.62 -4.52
N ARG A 93 -25.46 4.76 -3.82
CA ARG A 93 -24.43 5.09 -2.82
C ARG A 93 -24.38 4.07 -1.69
N ALA A 94 -25.53 3.55 -1.27
CA ALA A 94 -25.60 2.54 -0.23
C ALA A 94 -24.90 1.25 -0.67
N GLU A 95 -25.16 0.77 -1.89
CA GLU A 95 -24.45 -0.37 -2.48
C GLU A 95 -22.94 -0.13 -2.58
N ALA A 96 -22.52 1.06 -2.99
CA ALA A 96 -21.10 1.42 -3.05
C ALA A 96 -20.44 1.35 -1.66
N ILE A 97 -21.12 1.82 -0.61
CA ILE A 97 -20.62 1.77 0.78
C ILE A 97 -20.49 0.33 1.26
N ILE A 98 -21.51 -0.49 1.04
CA ILE A 98 -21.50 -1.92 1.44
C ILE A 98 -20.34 -2.62 0.75
N ARG A 99 -20.24 -2.49 -0.58
CA ARG A 99 -19.20 -3.13 -1.39
C ARG A 99 -17.80 -2.69 -0.98
N ALA A 100 -17.61 -1.41 -0.67
CA ALA A 100 -16.33 -0.89 -0.18
C ALA A 100 -15.94 -1.49 1.18
N ARG A 101 -16.89 -1.57 2.11
CA ARG A 101 -16.67 -2.14 3.45
C ARG A 101 -16.39 -3.64 3.42
N ASP A 102 -17.11 -4.39 2.59
CA ASP A 102 -16.86 -5.82 2.37
C ASP A 102 -15.45 -6.07 1.84
N ALA A 103 -14.89 -5.10 1.11
CA ALA A 103 -13.53 -5.13 0.59
C ALA A 103 -12.49 -4.50 1.55
N GLY A 104 -12.88 -4.11 2.77
CA GLY A 104 -12.01 -3.55 3.80
C GLY A 104 -11.71 -2.06 3.69
N LEU A 105 -12.45 -1.32 2.86
CA LEU A 105 -12.37 0.14 2.77
C LEU A 105 -13.39 0.80 3.72
N GLY A 106 -12.97 1.83 4.45
CA GLY A 106 -13.82 2.58 5.38
C GLY A 106 -13.10 2.91 6.68
#